data_AF-X0YKQ5-F1
#
_entry.id   AF-X0YKQ5-F1
#
_cell.length_a   1.000
_cell.length_b   1.000
_cell.length_c   1.000
_cell.angle_alpha   90.00
_cell.angle_beta   90.00
_cell.angle_gamma   90.00
#
_symmetry.space_group_name_H-M   'P 1'
#
loop_
_entity.id
_entity.type
_entity.pdbx_description
1 polymer ?
#
loop_
_entity_poly.entity_id
_entity_poly.type
_entity_poly.pdbx_seq_one_letter_code
_entity_poly.pdbx_strand_id
1 'polypeptide(L)'
;DSFMRVLDELYSEGVTEEELNMTKSYSKALFLRNNETKESRALTRGNFEIIGLGCSYFEKFINEINTVSAEEINTFIRKVLAPEKRVQVISGPKKESSLY
;
A
#
# COMPACT_ATOMS: atom_id res chain seq x y z
N ASP A 1 7.10 15.28 15.83
CA ASP A 1 6.12 14.32 15.33
C ASP A 1 6.67 13.68 14.04
N SER A 2 7.42 12.58 14.15
CA SER A 2 8.23 12.04 13.04
C SER A 2 7.39 11.43 11.91
N PHE A 3 6.19 10.97 12.23
CA PHE A 3 5.31 10.30 11.27
C PHE A 3 4.75 11.27 10.22
N MET A 4 4.25 12.43 10.66
CA MET A 4 3.70 13.43 9.74
C MET A 4 4.76 13.95 8.77
N ARG A 5 6.00 14.10 9.24
CA ARG A 5 7.12 14.52 8.37
C ARG A 5 7.34 13.56 7.22
N VAL A 6 7.38 12.25 7.49
CA VAL A 6 7.56 11.23 6.45
C VAL A 6 6.41 11.24 5.44
N LEU A 7 5.17 11.47 5.88
CA LEU A 7 4.03 11.59 4.97
C LEU A 7 4.12 12.84 4.09
N ASP A 8 4.57 13.96 4.66
CA ASP A 8 4.72 15.21 3.93
C ASP A 8 5.87 15.11 2.90
N GLU A 9 7.01 14.50 3.29
CA GLU A 9 8.14 14.18 2.40
C GLU A 9 7.69 13.26 1.25
N LEU A 10 6.97 12.17 1.56
CA LEU A 10 6.44 11.26 0.54
C LEU A 10 5.47 11.96 -0.42
N TYR A 11 4.63 12.87 0.09
CA TYR A 11 3.71 13.66 -0.74
C TYR A 11 4.44 14.65 -1.68
N SER A 12 5.47 15.34 -1.17
CA SER A 12 6.21 16.33 -1.94
C SER A 12 7.20 15.71 -2.93
N GLU A 13 7.97 14.72 -2.47
CA GLU A 13 9.11 14.16 -3.20
C GLU A 13 8.72 12.92 -4.02
N GLY A 14 7.69 12.18 -3.59
CA GLY A 14 7.29 10.94 -4.21
C GLY A 14 8.27 9.80 -3.92
N VAL A 15 8.26 8.78 -4.77
CA VAL A 15 9.21 7.66 -4.76
C VAL A 15 10.07 7.67 -6.02
N THR A 16 11.27 7.14 -5.88
CA THR A 16 12.20 6.93 -6.99
C THR A 16 11.92 5.64 -7.75
N GLU A 17 12.45 5.53 -8.97
CA GLU A 17 12.41 4.29 -9.75
C GLU A 17 13.15 3.14 -9.05
N GLU A 18 14.23 3.42 -8.32
CA GLU A 18 14.98 2.42 -7.57
C GLU A 18 14.13 1.82 -6.44
N GLU A 19 13.51 2.68 -5.62
CA GLU A 19 12.60 2.26 -4.55
C GLU A 19 11.40 1.49 -5.09
N LEU A 20 10.84 1.91 -6.22
CA LEU A 20 9.74 1.21 -6.87
C LEU A 20 10.18 -0.18 -7.35
N ASN A 21 11.33 -0.30 -8.01
CA ASN A 21 11.82 -1.58 -8.53
C ASN A 21 12.16 -2.58 -7.40
N MET A 22 12.74 -2.08 -6.31
CA MET A 22 12.96 -2.89 -5.10
C MET A 22 11.62 -3.35 -4.51
N THR A 23 10.66 -2.44 -4.35
CA THR A 23 9.32 -2.74 -3.83
C THR A 23 8.54 -3.71 -4.71
N LYS A 24 8.63 -3.59 -6.05
CA LYS A 24 8.03 -4.55 -7.00
C LYS A 24 8.59 -5.95 -6.80
N SER A 25 9.92 -6.06 -6.66
CA SER A 25 10.59 -7.34 -6.45
C SER A 25 10.16 -7.97 -5.13
N TYR A 26 10.12 -7.19 -4.06
CA TYR A 26 9.63 -7.62 -2.75
C TYR A 26 8.14 -8.05 -2.79
N SER A 27 7.29 -7.26 -3.43
CA SER A 27 5.84 -7.53 -3.50
C SER A 27 5.52 -8.81 -4.27
N LYS A 28 6.24 -9.09 -5.36
CA LYS A 28 6.13 -10.37 -6.09
C LYS A 28 6.54 -11.55 -5.22
N ALA A 29 7.66 -11.43 -4.51
CA ALA A 29 8.13 -12.49 -3.61
C ALA A 29 7.12 -12.75 -2.47
N LEU A 30 6.59 -11.68 -1.87
CA LEU A 30 5.57 -11.76 -0.83
C LEU A 30 4.28 -12.41 -1.34
N PHE A 31 3.82 -12.04 -2.54
CA PHE A 31 2.64 -12.64 -3.14
C PHE A 31 2.80 -14.15 -3.34
N LEU A 32 3.95 -14.60 -3.87
CA LEU A 32 4.24 -16.02 -4.05
C LEU A 32 4.26 -16.76 -2.71
N ARG A 33 4.96 -16.21 -1.72
CA ARG A 33 5.05 -16.80 -0.37
C ARG A 33 3.67 -16.90 0.30
N ASN A 34 2.86 -15.85 0.22
CA ASN A 34 1.52 -15.84 0.80
C ASN A 34 0.56 -16.84 0.11
N ASN A 35 0.92 -17.34 -1.07
CA ASN A 35 0.11 -18.28 -1.87
C ASN A 35 0.81 -19.64 -2.11
N GLU A 36 1.75 -19.98 -1.23
CA GLU A 36 2.50 -21.24 -1.31
C GLU A 36 1.59 -22.45 -1.05
N THR A 37 0.72 -22.36 -0.03
CA THR A 37 -0.24 -23.40 0.31
C THR A 37 -1.46 -23.39 -0.61
N LYS A 38 -2.13 -24.53 -0.72
CA LYS A 38 -3.33 -24.68 -1.56
C LYS A 38 -4.48 -23.85 -1.01
N GLU A 39 -4.60 -23.81 0.31
CA GLU A 39 -5.65 -23.10 1.05
C GLU A 39 -5.52 -21.60 0.82
N SER A 40 -4.34 -21.01 1.02
CA SER A 40 -4.12 -19.58 0.81
C SER A 40 -4.30 -19.19 -0.65
N ARG A 41 -3.85 -20.04 -1.59
CA ARG A 41 -4.05 -19.80 -3.03
C ARG A 41 -5.53 -19.83 -3.42
N ALA A 42 -6.29 -20.79 -2.90
CA ALA A 42 -7.73 -20.87 -3.13
C ALA A 42 -8.45 -19.62 -2.56
N LEU A 43 -8.07 -19.17 -1.36
CA LEU A 43 -8.61 -17.97 -0.75
C LEU A 43 -8.33 -16.72 -1.61
N THR A 44 -7.10 -16.54 -2.08
CA THR A 44 -6.75 -15.40 -2.95
C THR A 44 -7.55 -15.40 -4.26
N ARG A 45 -7.71 -16.56 -4.90
CA ARG A 45 -8.55 -16.69 -6.11
C ARG A 45 -10.01 -16.35 -5.82
N GLY A 46 -10.56 -16.86 -4.71
CA GLY A 46 -11.91 -16.55 -4.27
C GLY A 46 -12.09 -15.05 -4.02
N ASN A 47 -11.13 -14.39 -3.38
CA ASN A 47 -11.16 -12.94 -3.18
C ASN A 47 -11.17 -12.17 -4.50
N PHE A 48 -10.34 -12.57 -5.48
CA PHE A 48 -10.35 -11.95 -6.81
C PHE A 48 -11.68 -12.12 -7.54
N GLU A 49 -12.35 -13.27 -7.40
CA GLU A 49 -13.71 -13.46 -7.92
C GLU A 49 -14.71 -12.52 -7.25
N ILE A 50 -14.71 -12.47 -5.91
CA ILE A 50 -15.67 -11.68 -5.12
C ILE A 50 -15.57 -10.19 -5.43
N ILE A 51 -14.37 -9.66 -5.69
CA ILE A 51 -14.17 -8.25 -6.05
C ILE A 51 -14.29 -7.98 -7.57
N GLY A 52 -14.70 -8.97 -8.37
CA GLY A 52 -15.01 -8.81 -9.79
C GLY A 52 -13.82 -8.89 -10.75
N LEU A 53 -12.64 -9.29 -10.28
CA LEU A 53 -11.45 -9.49 -11.15
C LEU A 53 -11.42 -10.88 -11.79
N GLY A 54 -12.09 -11.84 -11.16
CA GLY A 54 -12.18 -13.23 -11.61
C GLY A 54 -11.06 -14.12 -11.07
N CYS A 55 -11.34 -15.41 -10.90
CA CYS A 55 -10.38 -16.40 -10.39
C CYS A 55 -9.07 -16.50 -11.19
N SER A 56 -9.14 -16.22 -12.50
CA SER A 56 -7.98 -16.23 -13.42
C SER A 56 -7.09 -15.00 -13.31
N TYR A 57 -7.47 -14.01 -12.50
CA TYR A 57 -6.63 -12.84 -12.26
C TYR A 57 -5.38 -13.18 -11.45
N PHE A 58 -5.40 -14.30 -10.71
CA PHE A 58 -4.25 -14.81 -9.98
C PHE A 58 -3.01 -14.97 -10.87
N GLU A 59 -3.19 -15.44 -12.10
CA GLU A 59 -2.13 -15.62 -13.09
C GLU A 59 -1.60 -14.29 -13.63
N LYS A 60 -2.42 -13.24 -13.62
CA LYS A 60 -2.09 -11.92 -14.18
C LYS A 60 -1.44 -11.00 -13.14
N PHE A 61 -1.73 -11.18 -11.86
CA PHE A 61 -1.37 -10.25 -10.79
C PHE A 61 0.12 -9.87 -10.76
N ILE A 62 1.02 -10.83 -10.96
CA ILE A 62 2.46 -10.54 -11.00
C ILE A 62 2.84 -9.64 -12.19
N ASN A 63 2.19 -9.82 -13.35
CA ASN A 63 2.40 -8.95 -14.50
C ASN A 63 1.87 -7.55 -14.26
N GLU A 64 0.71 -7.41 -13.61
CA GLU A 64 0.15 -6.11 -13.22
C GLU A 64 1.09 -5.34 -12.28
N ILE A 65 1.82 -6.02 -11.39
CA ILE A 65 2.86 -5.36 -10.58
C ILE A 65 3.99 -4.80 -11.46
N ASN A 66 4.35 -5.49 -12.54
CA ASN A 66 5.45 -5.04 -13.41
C ASN A 66 5.08 -3.79 -14.21
N THR A 67 3.80 -3.62 -14.58
CA THR A 67 3.33 -2.52 -15.44
C THR A 67 3.24 -1.17 -14.73
N VAL A 68 3.16 -1.15 -13.40
CA VAL A 68 3.08 0.08 -12.60
C VAL A 68 4.32 0.95 -12.77
N SER A 69 4.18 2.22 -13.12
CA SER A 69 5.28 3.18 -13.23
C SER A 69 5.46 4.04 -11.97
N ALA A 70 6.64 4.66 -11.78
CA ALA A 70 6.85 5.60 -10.68
C ALA A 70 5.98 6.86 -10.86
N GLU A 71 5.71 7.27 -12.10
CA GLU A 71 4.81 8.38 -12.41
C GLU A 71 3.38 8.11 -11.93
N GLU A 72 2.83 6.93 -12.20
CA GLU A 72 1.49 6.53 -11.75
C GLU A 72 1.42 6.48 -10.22
N ILE A 73 2.43 5.92 -9.56
CA ILE A 73 2.51 5.87 -8.10
C ILE A 73 2.61 7.28 -7.51
N ASN A 74 3.46 8.15 -8.05
CA ASN A 74 3.62 9.52 -7.57
C ASN A 74 2.35 10.34 -7.78
N THR A 75 1.66 10.15 -8.90
CA THR A 75 0.34 10.74 -9.17
C THR A 75 -0.70 10.26 -8.16
N PHE A 76 -0.71 8.96 -7.85
CA PHE A 76 -1.60 8.39 -6.85
C PHE A 76 -1.31 8.92 -5.45
N ILE A 77 -0.04 8.97 -5.03
CA ILE A 77 0.42 9.53 -3.76
C ILE A 77 -0.09 10.96 -3.59
N ARG A 78 0.11 11.82 -4.61
CA ARG A 78 -0.40 13.20 -4.62
C ARG A 78 -1.91 13.26 -4.45
N LYS A 79 -2.65 12.33 -5.05
CA LYS A 79 -4.12 12.31 -4.96
C LYS A 79 -4.62 11.89 -3.58
N VAL A 80 -3.99 10.89 -2.96
CA VAL A 80 -4.50 10.25 -1.74
C VAL A 80 -3.94 10.82 -0.45
N LEU A 81 -2.69 11.29 -0.46
CA LEU A 81 -2.02 11.89 0.71
C LEU A 81 -2.14 13.42 0.76
N ALA A 82 -2.97 14.00 -0.11
CA ALA A 82 -3.20 15.44 -0.15
C ALA A 82 -3.59 15.96 1.25
N PRO A 83 -2.87 16.95 1.82
CA PRO A 83 -3.06 17.38 3.20
C PRO A 83 -4.50 17.78 3.54
N GLU A 84 -5.24 18.33 2.58
CA GLU A 84 -6.64 18.73 2.73
C GLU A 84 -7.62 17.56 2.89
N LYS A 85 -7.20 16.33 2.56
CA LYS A 85 -8.00 15.10 2.72
C LYS A 85 -7.64 14.34 4.00
N ARG A 86 -6.72 14.86 4.81
CA ARG A 86 -6.19 14.18 5.99
C ARG A 86 -7.22 14.17 7.12
N VAL A 87 -7.46 12.99 7.68
CA VAL A 87 -8.20 12.81 8.94
C VAL A 87 -7.27 12.15 9.94
N GLN A 88 -7.04 12.78 11.09
CA GLN A 88 -6.20 12.24 12.16
C GLN A 88 -7.06 11.89 13.38
N VAL A 89 -6.94 10.64 13.84
CA VAL A 89 -7.58 10.16 15.07
C VAL A 89 -6.48 9.77 16.04
N ILE A 90 -6.42 10.44 17.19
CA ILE A 90 -5.46 10.15 18.26
C ILE A 90 -6.26 9.60 19.44
N SER A 91 -5.97 8.36 19.83
CA SER A 91 -6.52 7.73 21.02
C SER A 91 -5.38 7.39 21.97
N GLY A 92 -5.55 7.71 23.24
CA GLY A 92 -4.55 7.51 24.28
C GLY A 92 -5.11 7.85 25.65
N PRO A 93 -4.37 7.58 26.73
CA PRO A 93 -4.78 7.94 28.07
C PRO A 93 -5.09 9.45 28.14
N LYS A 94 -6.18 9.80 28.83
CA LYS A 94 -6.53 11.20 29.09
C LYS A 94 -5.33 11.87 29.74
N LYS A 95 -4.77 12.91 29.10
CA LYS A 95 -3.80 13.78 29.79
C LYS A 95 -4.52 14.36 31.01
N GLU A 96 -4.15 13.93 32.21
CA GLU A 96 -4.52 14.67 33.40
C GLU A 96 -3.93 16.07 33.27
N SER A 97 -4.82 17.07 33.28
CA SER A 97 -4.43 18.46 33.44
C SER A 97 -3.81 18.57 34.82
N SER A 98 -2.47 18.64 34.90
CA SER A 98 -1.79 19.06 36.13
C SER A 98 -2.11 20.54 36.38
N LEU A 99 -3.29 20.80 36.94
CA LEU A 99 -3.52 21.95 37.79
C LEU A 99 -2.92 21.56 39.14
N TYR A 100 -1.61 21.80 39.29
CA TYR A 100 -0.87 22.22 40.50
C TYR A 100 0.61 22.35 40.12
#